data_AF-A0A8X7VAC1-F1
#
_entry.id   AF-A0A8X7VAC1-F1
#
_cell.length_a   1.000
_cell.length_b   1.000
_cell.length_c   1.000
_cell.angle_alpha   90.00
_cell.angle_beta   90.00
_cell.angle_gamma   90.00
#
_symmetry.space_group_name_H-M   'P 1'
#
loop_
_entity.id
_entity.type
_entity.pdbx_description
1 polymer ?
#
loop_
_entity_poly.entity_id
_entity_poly.type
_entity_poly.pdbx_seq_one_letter_code
_entity_poly.pdbx_strand_id
1 'polypeptide(L)'
;MAVSRSLLALSASLVVLAFFVCVNASTIAHETEEIKSQSPTNSSTGEKYVAWNEHAVENPEEVAALVDMTIRNSTERRKLGFFSCATGNPIDDCWRCDRNWHLRRKRLANCAIGFGRNAVGGRDGRYYVVTDPSDNDVVNPRPGTLRHAVIQDRPLWIVFKRDMVITLKQELIMNSFKTIDGRGVNVAIAGGACITIQYVTNIIIHGINIHDCRRTGNAMVRSSPSHYGWRTMADGDAISIFGSSHIWIDHNSLSNCADGLIDAIMGSTAITISNNYLTHHNEVMLMGHSDSYTRDKVMQVTIAYNHFGEGLIQRMPRCRHGYFHVVNNDYTHWVMYAIGGSANPTINSQGNRFLAPANPFAKEVTKRVGSWQGEWKQWNWRSQGDLMLNGAYFTKSGAATPASYARASSLGAKPSSVVSMLTYSSGALKCRIVLMDDRKETQAIEELPKAIAFKPDLQLLHLRAAFFASMRETSIRDCEAALNLDPCHKDTIKLYHKVREPSHRQTHLPSYLYPKLR
;
A
#
# COMPACT_ATOMS: atom_id res chain seq x y z
N MET A 1 -50.05 -38.13 -47.49
CA MET A 1 -51.20 -38.80 -46.85
C MET A 1 -50.72 -39.44 -45.56
N ALA A 2 -51.43 -39.19 -44.45
CA ALA A 2 -51.32 -39.88 -43.13
C ALA A 2 -49.98 -39.64 -42.36
N VAL A 3 -49.86 -39.42 -41.04
CA VAL A 3 -50.72 -39.41 -39.84
C VAL A 3 -50.10 -38.45 -38.79
N SER A 4 -50.97 -37.86 -37.97
CA SER A 4 -50.76 -37.12 -36.71
C SER A 4 -49.80 -37.75 -35.67
N ARG A 5 -49.11 -36.90 -34.88
CA ARG A 5 -49.08 -36.97 -33.40
C ARG A 5 -48.31 -35.80 -32.77
N SER A 6 -49.06 -34.83 -32.29
CA SER A 6 -48.72 -33.92 -31.20
C SER A 6 -49.02 -34.61 -29.86
N LEU A 7 -48.01 -34.90 -29.04
CA LEU A 7 -48.10 -35.24 -27.61
C LEU A 7 -46.68 -35.53 -27.10
N LEU A 8 -46.12 -34.61 -26.31
CA LEU A 8 -45.16 -34.87 -25.22
C LEU A 8 -44.91 -33.53 -24.52
N ALA A 9 -45.79 -33.23 -23.57
CA ALA A 9 -45.62 -32.19 -22.57
C ALA A 9 -45.64 -32.86 -21.20
N LEU A 10 -44.89 -32.26 -20.25
CA LEU A 10 -45.05 -32.36 -18.80
C LEU A 10 -44.73 -33.72 -18.14
N SER A 11 -43.47 -33.92 -17.76
CA SER A 11 -43.13 -34.73 -16.57
C SER A 11 -41.70 -34.44 -16.07
N ALA A 12 -41.59 -33.61 -15.03
CA ALA A 12 -40.54 -33.60 -13.99
C ALA A 12 -40.46 -32.20 -13.35
N SER A 13 -41.55 -31.77 -12.74
CA SER A 13 -41.60 -30.60 -11.84
C SER A 13 -42.69 -30.88 -10.82
N LEU A 14 -42.44 -31.80 -9.90
CA LEU A 14 -43.09 -31.93 -8.59
C LEU A 14 -42.46 -33.14 -7.90
N VAL A 15 -41.62 -32.88 -6.88
CA VAL A 15 -41.14 -33.73 -5.77
C VAL A 15 -39.71 -33.25 -5.46
N VAL A 16 -39.61 -32.20 -4.62
CA VAL A 16 -38.75 -32.04 -3.42
C VAL A 16 -39.06 -30.62 -2.89
N LEU A 17 -40.34 -30.39 -2.58
CA LEU A 17 -40.80 -29.22 -1.83
C LEU A 17 -41.86 -29.68 -0.83
N ALA A 18 -41.44 -30.57 0.07
CA ALA A 18 -42.26 -31.07 1.18
C ALA A 18 -41.36 -31.69 2.26
N PHE A 19 -40.46 -30.89 2.84
CA PHE A 19 -39.89 -31.10 4.19
C PHE A 19 -39.23 -29.79 4.59
N PHE A 20 -39.98 -28.88 5.21
CA PHE A 20 -39.55 -27.93 6.24
C PHE A 20 -40.71 -26.98 6.50
N VAL A 21 -41.46 -27.27 7.57
CA VAL A 21 -42.08 -26.36 8.56
C VAL A 21 -43.27 -27.09 9.19
N CYS A 22 -43.08 -27.59 10.41
CA CYS A 22 -44.00 -27.49 11.57
C CYS A 22 -43.55 -28.42 12.71
N VAL A 23 -43.96 -28.05 13.93
CA VAL A 23 -43.73 -28.64 15.27
C VAL A 23 -42.48 -28.11 16.01
N ASN A 24 -42.56 -27.43 17.15
CA ASN A 24 -43.63 -26.68 17.83
C ASN A 24 -42.95 -25.84 18.93
N ALA A 25 -43.48 -24.64 19.20
CA ALA A 25 -43.29 -23.92 20.45
C ALA A 25 -44.49 -24.21 21.38
N SER A 26 -44.26 -24.33 22.70
CA SER A 26 -45.19 -24.10 23.85
C SER A 26 -44.49 -24.60 25.14
N THR A 27 -44.52 -24.02 26.34
CA THR A 27 -45.01 -22.77 26.95
C THR A 27 -44.47 -22.74 28.39
N ILE A 28 -44.00 -21.57 28.81
CA ILE A 28 -43.95 -20.90 30.13
C ILE A 28 -44.34 -21.68 31.42
N ALA A 29 -43.49 -21.58 32.45
CA ALA A 29 -43.92 -21.36 33.86
C ALA A 29 -42.83 -20.62 34.66
N HIS A 30 -43.27 -19.56 35.35
CA HIS A 30 -42.55 -18.70 36.29
C HIS A 30 -42.45 -19.35 37.67
N GLU A 31 -41.37 -19.15 38.43
CA GLU A 31 -41.42 -18.69 39.84
C GLU A 31 -40.02 -18.43 40.45
N THR A 32 -40.03 -17.43 41.32
CA THR A 32 -38.97 -16.72 42.05
C THR A 32 -38.58 -17.37 43.38
N GLU A 33 -37.41 -16.98 43.92
CA GLU A 33 -36.91 -17.02 45.33
C GLU A 33 -35.55 -17.74 45.44
N GLU A 34 -34.60 -17.41 46.32
CA GLU A 34 -34.24 -16.25 47.13
C GLU A 34 -32.79 -16.51 47.60
N ILE A 35 -32.12 -15.46 48.06
CA ILE A 35 -30.72 -15.38 48.53
C ILE A 35 -30.39 -16.36 49.67
N LYS A 36 -29.18 -16.96 49.68
CA LYS A 36 -28.37 -17.12 50.91
C LYS A 36 -26.89 -17.40 50.65
N SER A 37 -26.07 -16.51 51.21
CA SER A 37 -24.64 -16.66 51.42
C SER A 37 -24.34 -17.76 52.45
N GLN A 38 -23.34 -18.61 52.19
CA GLN A 38 -22.51 -19.23 53.23
C GLN A 38 -21.28 -19.90 52.59
N SER A 39 -20.09 -19.41 52.95
CA SER A 39 -18.82 -20.15 52.95
C SER A 39 -18.57 -20.64 54.40
N PRO A 40 -17.53 -21.45 54.72
CA PRO A 40 -16.57 -22.22 53.90
C PRO A 40 -16.46 -23.71 54.33
N THR A 41 -15.81 -24.58 53.55
CA THR A 41 -14.69 -25.48 53.98
C THR A 41 -14.23 -26.45 52.88
N ASN A 42 -12.91 -26.42 52.64
CA ASN A 42 -11.98 -27.31 51.92
C ASN A 42 -12.41 -28.72 51.47
N SER A 43 -12.10 -29.04 50.20
CA SER A 43 -11.14 -30.13 49.86
C SER A 43 -10.66 -30.11 48.39
N SER A 44 -9.33 -30.04 48.27
CA SER A 44 -8.39 -30.59 47.27
C SER A 44 -8.74 -30.77 45.77
N THR A 45 -7.83 -30.18 44.97
CA THR A 45 -7.15 -30.68 43.75
C THR A 45 -7.87 -30.67 42.41
N GLY A 46 -7.35 -29.84 41.50
CA GLY A 46 -7.65 -29.86 40.07
C GLY A 46 -7.22 -28.60 39.34
N GLU A 47 -5.93 -28.23 39.42
CA GLU A 47 -5.34 -27.11 38.67
C GLU A 47 -5.50 -27.33 37.15
N LYS A 48 -6.34 -26.53 36.49
CA LYS A 48 -6.28 -26.33 35.04
C LYS A 48 -5.43 -25.09 34.76
N TYR A 49 -4.14 -25.34 34.49
CA TYR A 49 -3.23 -24.35 33.92
C TYR A 49 -3.78 -23.85 32.58
N VAL A 50 -4.19 -22.58 32.54
CA VAL A 50 -4.33 -21.84 31.30
C VAL A 50 -2.92 -21.59 30.80
N ALA A 51 -2.51 -22.31 29.75
CA ALA A 51 -1.19 -22.17 29.14
C ALA A 51 -1.01 -20.73 28.63
N TRP A 52 -0.20 -19.96 29.34
CA TRP A 52 0.35 -18.71 28.85
C TRP A 52 1.27 -19.05 27.68
N ASN A 53 1.07 -18.41 26.53
CA ASN A 53 2.00 -18.49 25.41
C ASN A 53 3.37 -17.98 25.89
N GLU A 54 4.34 -18.87 26.10
CA GLU A 54 5.73 -18.58 26.56
C GLU A 54 6.54 -17.66 25.61
N HIS A 55 5.91 -17.18 24.54
CA HIS A 55 6.50 -16.25 23.57
C HIS A 55 5.69 -14.95 23.41
N ALA A 56 4.67 -14.72 24.23
CA ALA A 56 4.11 -13.39 24.40
C ALA A 56 5.01 -12.62 25.37
N VAL A 57 5.81 -11.69 24.85
CA VAL A 57 6.70 -10.86 25.66
C VAL A 57 5.88 -10.15 26.75
N GLU A 58 6.35 -10.21 27.99
CA GLU A 58 5.65 -9.69 29.18
C GLU A 58 5.42 -8.18 29.12
N ASN A 59 6.27 -7.43 28.39
CA ASN A 59 6.15 -5.99 28.20
C ASN A 59 6.37 -5.54 26.74
N PRO A 60 5.33 -5.58 25.88
CA PRO A 60 5.42 -5.14 24.48
C PRO A 60 5.72 -3.65 24.32
N GLU A 61 5.45 -2.83 25.33
CA GLU A 61 5.71 -1.38 25.32
C GLU A 61 7.21 -1.08 25.45
N GLU A 62 7.95 -1.92 26.15
CA GLU A 62 9.40 -1.83 26.29
C GLU A 62 10.14 -2.26 25.01
N VAL A 63 9.63 -3.26 24.29
CA VAL A 63 10.16 -3.63 22.97
C VAL A 63 9.82 -2.57 21.93
N ALA A 64 8.62 -1.98 21.99
CA ALA A 64 8.29 -0.80 21.20
C ALA A 64 9.22 0.38 21.55
N ALA A 65 9.60 0.53 22.83
CA ALA A 65 10.59 1.51 23.28
C ALA A 65 12.03 1.16 22.85
N LEU A 66 12.38 -0.10 22.65
CA LEU A 66 13.68 -0.53 22.11
C LEU A 66 13.77 -0.29 20.59
N VAL A 67 12.67 -0.56 19.87
CA VAL A 67 12.52 -0.13 18.47
C VAL A 67 12.55 1.40 18.39
N ASP A 68 11.90 2.10 19.33
CA ASP A 68 11.97 3.56 19.48
C ASP A 68 13.40 4.04 19.78
N MET A 69 14.16 3.38 20.64
CA MET A 69 15.57 3.69 20.91
C MET A 69 16.44 3.50 19.66
N THR A 70 16.17 2.46 18.88
CA THR A 70 16.86 2.23 17.60
C THR A 70 16.51 3.32 16.59
N ILE A 71 15.24 3.74 16.54
CA ILE A 71 14.78 4.88 15.76
C ILE A 71 15.48 6.17 16.25
N ARG A 72 15.42 6.51 17.54
CA ARG A 72 16.07 7.68 18.18
C ARG A 72 17.56 7.73 17.93
N ASN A 73 18.29 6.62 18.09
CA ASN A 73 19.72 6.56 17.76
C ASN A 73 19.97 6.80 16.27
N SER A 74 19.01 6.44 15.41
CA SER A 74 19.04 6.75 13.98
C SER A 74 18.59 8.18 13.64
N THR A 75 17.76 8.84 14.46
CA THR A 75 17.26 10.22 14.28
C THR A 75 18.12 11.30 14.94
N GLU A 76 18.77 11.04 16.08
CA GLU A 76 19.67 11.99 16.76
C GLU A 76 20.92 12.30 15.91
N ARG A 77 21.28 11.42 14.96
CA ARG A 77 22.30 11.69 13.93
C ARG A 77 21.80 12.52 12.72
N ARG A 78 20.53 12.95 12.67
CA ARG A 78 19.89 13.55 11.47
C ARG A 78 19.20 14.89 11.74
N LYS A 79 19.95 15.90 12.17
CA LYS A 79 19.40 17.26 12.36
C LYS A 79 19.21 18.10 11.09
N LEU A 80 19.29 17.53 9.88
CA LEU A 80 19.08 18.28 8.63
C LEU A 80 18.29 17.44 7.62
N GLY A 81 17.08 17.90 7.26
CA GLY A 81 16.28 17.35 6.15
C GLY A 81 14.89 16.82 6.50
N PHE A 82 14.13 17.52 7.35
CA PHE A 82 12.70 17.23 7.51
C PHE A 82 11.92 18.08 6.50
N PHE A 83 11.54 17.50 5.35
CA PHE A 83 10.56 18.14 4.46
C PHE A 83 9.31 18.47 5.28
N SER A 84 8.81 19.70 5.15
CA SER A 84 7.68 20.24 5.91
C SER A 84 6.49 19.27 5.90
N CYS A 85 5.90 19.04 7.07
CA CYS A 85 4.57 18.44 7.16
C CYS A 85 3.55 19.27 6.34
N ALA A 86 2.51 18.63 5.77
CA ALA A 86 1.56 19.18 4.78
C ALA A 86 2.01 19.11 3.30
N THR A 87 2.15 17.89 2.77
CA THR A 87 2.40 17.65 1.34
C THR A 87 1.17 17.88 0.46
N GLY A 88 -0.02 18.01 1.07
CA GLY A 88 -1.30 18.11 0.40
C GLY A 88 -1.97 16.75 0.16
N ASN A 89 -1.27 15.66 0.44
CA ASN A 89 -1.80 14.30 0.43
C ASN A 89 -2.45 14.01 1.79
N PRO A 90 -3.80 13.93 1.86
CA PRO A 90 -4.51 13.84 3.14
C PRO A 90 -4.22 12.57 3.93
N ILE A 91 -3.83 11.47 3.26
CA ILE A 91 -3.46 10.22 3.93
C ILE A 91 -2.15 10.44 4.68
N ASP A 92 -1.12 10.90 3.96
CA ASP A 92 0.21 11.13 4.54
C ASP A 92 0.17 12.25 5.58
N ASP A 93 -0.53 13.34 5.29
CA ASP A 93 -0.64 14.48 6.19
C ASP A 93 -1.33 14.12 7.51
N CYS A 94 -2.20 13.11 7.53
CA CYS A 94 -2.90 12.66 8.74
C CYS A 94 -1.97 12.03 9.77
N TRP A 95 -0.91 11.32 9.35
CA TRP A 95 -0.01 10.60 10.26
C TRP A 95 1.46 11.04 10.21
N ARG A 96 1.99 11.46 9.06
CA ARG A 96 3.41 11.89 8.95
C ARG A 96 3.68 13.23 9.62
N CYS A 97 2.66 14.09 9.69
CA CYS A 97 2.74 15.37 10.39
C CYS A 97 2.87 15.22 11.91
N ASP A 98 2.61 14.02 12.43
CA ASP A 98 2.81 13.68 13.82
C ASP A 98 4.30 13.40 14.09
N ARG A 99 4.99 14.34 14.76
CA ARG A 99 6.39 14.15 15.18
C ARG A 99 6.58 12.91 16.05
N ASN A 100 5.53 12.47 16.73
CA ASN A 100 5.51 11.31 17.61
C ASN A 100 4.79 10.10 16.96
N TRP A 101 4.72 10.03 15.63
CA TRP A 101 4.07 8.90 14.94
C TRP A 101 4.65 7.55 15.37
N HIS A 102 5.92 7.49 15.74
CA HIS A 102 6.61 6.29 16.19
C HIS A 102 6.09 5.80 17.56
N LEU A 103 5.67 6.71 18.44
CA LEU A 103 4.96 6.40 19.69
C LEU A 103 3.48 6.09 19.46
N ARG A 104 2.93 6.58 18.34
CA ARG A 104 1.50 6.50 17.99
C ARG A 104 1.27 5.75 16.68
N ARG A 105 2.00 4.66 16.42
CA ARG A 105 1.99 3.95 15.13
C ARG A 105 0.58 3.60 14.65
N LYS A 106 -0.25 3.12 15.58
CA LYS A 106 -1.63 2.72 15.34
C LYS A 106 -2.56 3.84 14.86
N ARG A 107 -2.19 5.10 15.07
CA ARG A 107 -2.93 6.27 14.56
C ARG A 107 -3.10 6.23 13.04
N LEU A 108 -2.16 5.59 12.32
CA LEU A 108 -2.23 5.36 10.88
C LEU A 108 -3.60 4.79 10.45
N ALA A 109 -4.19 3.87 11.22
CA ALA A 109 -5.46 3.23 10.86
C ALA A 109 -6.66 4.21 10.78
N ASN A 110 -6.52 5.43 11.29
CA ASN A 110 -7.55 6.46 11.17
C ASN A 110 -7.35 7.38 9.95
N CYS A 111 -6.30 7.15 9.14
CA CYS A 111 -5.92 8.00 8.02
C CYS A 111 -6.33 7.45 6.65
N ALA A 112 -6.92 6.25 6.61
CA ALA A 112 -7.46 5.67 5.40
C ALA A 112 -8.62 6.54 4.86
N ILE A 113 -8.71 6.61 3.53
CA ILE A 113 -9.77 7.33 2.81
C ILE A 113 -10.47 6.41 1.82
N GLY A 114 -11.41 6.94 1.05
CA GLY A 114 -12.07 6.17 -0.01
C GLY A 114 -13.05 5.11 0.52
N PHE A 115 -13.17 4.01 -0.21
CA PHE A 115 -14.02 2.87 0.17
C PHE A 115 -13.41 2.03 1.29
N GLY A 116 -12.07 1.92 1.36
CA GLY A 116 -11.35 1.22 2.43
C GLY A 116 -11.14 2.04 3.70
N ARG A 117 -11.74 3.23 3.84
CA ARG A 117 -11.54 4.14 4.99
C ARG A 117 -11.80 3.52 6.37
N ASN A 118 -12.62 2.47 6.41
CA ASN A 118 -13.01 1.78 7.63
C ASN A 118 -12.13 0.56 7.93
N ALA A 119 -11.07 0.31 7.15
CA ALA A 119 -10.12 -0.77 7.41
C ALA A 119 -9.32 -0.44 8.69
N VAL A 120 -9.73 -1.01 9.83
CA VAL A 120 -9.07 -0.72 11.12
C VAL A 120 -7.81 -1.55 11.35
N GLY A 121 -7.59 -2.60 10.55
CA GLY A 121 -6.44 -3.48 10.71
C GLY A 121 -6.37 -4.10 12.10
N GLY A 122 -5.17 -4.14 12.69
CA GLY A 122 -4.92 -4.57 14.05
C GLY A 122 -4.86 -3.46 15.09
N ARG A 123 -5.44 -2.28 14.83
CA ARG A 123 -5.36 -1.07 15.69
C ARG A 123 -5.66 -1.38 17.16
N ASP A 124 -6.73 -2.12 17.39
CA ASP A 124 -7.28 -2.39 18.73
C ASP A 124 -6.64 -3.64 19.38
N GLY A 125 -5.63 -4.23 18.72
CA GLY A 125 -4.87 -5.39 19.17
C GLY A 125 -3.59 -5.07 19.93
N ARG A 126 -2.79 -6.09 20.28
CA ARG A 126 -1.43 -5.87 20.80
C ARG A 126 -0.43 -5.70 19.65
N TYR A 127 0.73 -5.13 19.95
CA TYR A 127 1.85 -5.22 19.02
C TYR A 127 2.37 -6.66 18.96
N TYR A 128 2.78 -7.09 17.77
CA TYR A 128 3.55 -8.30 17.55
C TYR A 128 4.83 -7.91 16.83
N VAL A 129 5.99 -8.31 17.37
CA VAL A 129 7.28 -7.97 16.77
C VAL A 129 7.84 -9.19 16.06
N VAL A 130 7.98 -9.11 14.74
CA VAL A 130 8.67 -10.12 13.95
C VAL A 130 10.17 -9.99 14.20
N THR A 131 10.78 -11.07 14.68
CA THR A 131 12.20 -11.16 15.01
C THR A 131 12.94 -12.18 14.13
N ASP A 132 12.20 -13.11 13.55
CA ASP A 132 12.71 -14.21 12.72
C ASP A 132 12.10 -14.13 11.31
N PRO A 133 12.91 -13.92 10.25
CA PRO A 133 12.43 -13.85 8.89
C PRO A 133 12.18 -15.22 8.24
N SER A 134 12.45 -16.33 8.94
CA SER A 134 12.27 -17.68 8.40
C SER A 134 10.81 -18.09 8.25
N ASP A 135 10.57 -18.98 7.29
CA ASP A 135 9.25 -19.56 7.00
C ASP A 135 9.37 -21.09 6.77
N ASN A 136 10.16 -21.75 7.63
CA ASN A 136 10.60 -23.12 7.40
C ASN A 136 9.48 -24.16 7.61
N ASP A 137 8.57 -23.92 8.54
CA ASP A 137 7.39 -24.75 8.77
C ASP A 137 6.12 -23.91 8.57
N VAL A 138 5.46 -24.17 7.44
CA VAL A 138 4.25 -23.47 7.00
C VAL A 138 3.02 -23.94 7.78
N VAL A 139 3.06 -25.16 8.33
CA VAL A 139 1.97 -25.74 9.13
C VAL A 139 2.16 -25.42 10.60
N ASN A 140 3.38 -25.34 11.15
CA ASN A 140 3.60 -24.99 12.56
C ASN A 140 4.58 -23.81 12.67
N PRO A 141 4.15 -22.60 12.27
CA PRO A 141 5.03 -21.44 12.28
C PRO A 141 5.43 -21.08 13.71
N ARG A 142 6.72 -20.83 13.92
CA ARG A 142 7.26 -20.48 15.24
C ARG A 142 6.87 -19.05 15.64
N PRO A 143 6.56 -18.80 16.93
CA PRO A 143 6.48 -17.44 17.45
C PRO A 143 7.72 -16.61 17.12
N GLY A 144 7.53 -15.32 16.88
CA GLY A 144 8.55 -14.42 16.34
C GLY A 144 8.63 -14.37 14.80
N THR A 145 7.99 -15.31 14.08
CA THR A 145 7.88 -15.25 12.61
C THR A 145 6.67 -14.43 12.14
N LEU A 146 6.71 -13.95 10.88
CA LEU A 146 5.57 -13.27 10.25
C LEU A 146 4.37 -14.21 10.08
N ARG A 147 4.58 -15.47 9.65
CA ARG A 147 3.49 -16.44 9.47
C ARG A 147 2.75 -16.70 10.77
N HIS A 148 3.47 -16.87 11.87
CA HIS A 148 2.83 -17.04 13.17
C HIS A 148 2.00 -15.81 13.56
N ALA A 149 2.50 -14.59 13.28
CA ALA A 149 1.81 -13.35 13.62
C ALA A 149 0.46 -13.21 12.91
N VAL A 150 0.43 -13.43 11.59
CA VAL A 150 -0.73 -13.11 10.76
C VAL A 150 -1.90 -14.08 10.94
N ILE A 151 -1.65 -15.29 11.41
CA ILE A 151 -2.71 -16.31 11.60
C ILE A 151 -3.44 -16.18 12.92
N GLN A 152 -2.94 -15.41 13.90
CA GLN A 152 -3.54 -15.34 15.24
C GLN A 152 -4.99 -14.85 15.19
N ASP A 153 -5.85 -15.36 16.08
CA ASP A 153 -7.27 -14.96 16.12
C ASP A 153 -7.46 -13.53 16.62
N ARG A 154 -6.58 -13.07 17.50
CA ARG A 154 -6.66 -11.72 18.08
C ARG A 154 -6.22 -10.67 17.06
N PRO A 155 -6.76 -9.43 17.13
CA PRO A 155 -6.22 -8.32 16.37
C PRO A 155 -4.73 -8.11 16.71
N LEU A 156 -3.89 -7.86 15.70
CA LEU A 156 -2.46 -7.62 15.90
C LEU A 156 -1.91 -6.53 14.99
N TRP A 157 -1.15 -5.61 15.59
CA TRP A 157 -0.32 -4.64 14.89
C TRP A 157 1.10 -5.20 14.76
N ILE A 158 1.42 -5.74 13.59
CA ILE A 158 2.65 -6.48 13.32
C ILE A 158 3.72 -5.51 12.84
N VAL A 159 4.82 -5.44 13.58
CA VAL A 159 6.01 -4.64 13.27
C VAL A 159 7.24 -5.54 13.17
N PHE A 160 8.36 -4.99 12.72
CA PHE A 160 9.58 -5.74 12.46
C PHE A 160 10.74 -5.18 13.29
N LYS A 161 11.53 -6.08 13.90
CA LYS A 161 12.63 -5.69 14.79
C LYS A 161 13.80 -5.01 14.06
N ARG A 162 14.01 -5.37 12.79
CA ARG A 162 15.14 -4.94 11.96
C ARG A 162 14.78 -5.10 10.49
N ASP A 163 15.67 -4.66 9.61
CA ASP A 163 15.59 -4.95 8.18
C ASP A 163 15.54 -6.46 7.95
N MET A 164 14.62 -6.90 7.09
CA MET A 164 14.37 -8.31 6.82
C MET A 164 13.98 -8.54 5.36
N VAL A 165 14.55 -9.60 4.79
CA VAL A 165 14.03 -10.22 3.57
C VAL A 165 13.39 -11.54 3.98
N ILE A 166 12.10 -11.69 3.71
CA ILE A 166 11.29 -12.84 4.08
C ILE A 166 10.94 -13.59 2.80
N THR A 167 11.51 -14.79 2.65
CA THR A 167 11.19 -15.69 1.54
C THR A 167 10.17 -16.71 2.02
N LEU A 168 8.90 -16.46 1.72
CA LEU A 168 7.81 -17.35 2.09
C LEU A 168 7.86 -18.64 1.26
N LYS A 169 7.66 -19.78 1.91
CA LYS A 169 7.65 -21.09 1.23
C LYS A 169 6.34 -21.38 0.52
N GLN A 170 5.24 -20.85 1.05
CA GLN A 170 3.87 -20.98 0.55
C GLN A 170 3.12 -19.68 0.81
N GLU A 171 1.96 -19.49 0.18
CA GLU A 171 1.13 -18.29 0.36
C GLU A 171 0.99 -17.92 1.85
N LEU A 172 1.18 -16.64 2.18
CA LEU A 172 0.96 -16.10 3.51
C LEU A 172 -0.54 -15.81 3.69
N ILE A 173 -1.28 -16.85 4.06
CA ILE A 173 -2.68 -16.75 4.46
C ILE A 173 -2.75 -16.16 5.87
N MET A 174 -3.71 -15.27 6.10
CA MET A 174 -3.87 -14.55 7.36
C MET A 174 -5.31 -14.55 7.87
N ASN A 175 -5.47 -14.26 9.15
CA ASN A 175 -6.76 -14.05 9.78
C ASN A 175 -7.14 -12.55 9.75
N SER A 176 -8.39 -12.22 10.09
CA SER A 176 -8.91 -10.84 10.14
C SER A 176 -8.19 -9.96 11.16
N PHE A 177 -8.35 -8.64 11.04
CA PHE A 177 -7.83 -7.65 12.00
C PHE A 177 -6.30 -7.65 12.15
N LYS A 178 -5.60 -7.57 11.02
CA LYS A 178 -4.13 -7.54 10.97
C LYS A 178 -3.64 -6.27 10.32
N THR A 179 -2.60 -5.70 10.91
CA THR A 179 -1.80 -4.67 10.25
C THR A 179 -0.38 -5.19 10.10
N ILE A 180 0.15 -5.21 8.88
CA ILE A 180 1.59 -5.37 8.62
C ILE A 180 2.17 -3.97 8.41
N ASP A 181 3.01 -3.52 9.33
CA ASP A 181 3.58 -2.16 9.36
C ASP A 181 5.11 -2.21 9.25
N GLY A 182 5.63 -1.93 8.05
CA GLY A 182 7.06 -1.88 7.75
C GLY A 182 7.77 -0.60 8.20
N ARG A 183 7.08 0.39 8.78
CA ARG A 183 7.71 1.69 9.11
C ARG A 183 8.89 1.54 10.05
N GLY A 184 9.99 2.23 9.71
CA GLY A 184 11.20 2.33 10.53
C GLY A 184 12.29 1.32 10.15
N VAL A 185 11.98 0.33 9.33
CA VAL A 185 12.94 -0.68 8.83
C VAL A 185 12.64 -1.01 7.37
N ASN A 186 13.57 -1.65 6.68
CA ASN A 186 13.37 -2.13 5.32
C ASN A 186 12.92 -3.60 5.33
N VAL A 187 11.66 -3.84 4.98
CA VAL A 187 11.08 -5.19 4.91
C VAL A 187 10.76 -5.51 3.46
N ALA A 188 11.23 -6.66 3.01
CA ALA A 188 10.91 -7.22 1.71
C ALA A 188 10.31 -8.62 1.86
N ILE A 189 9.18 -8.87 1.21
CA ILE A 189 8.67 -10.23 0.96
C ILE A 189 9.04 -10.57 -0.48
N ALA A 190 9.98 -11.50 -0.66
CA ALA A 190 10.57 -11.71 -1.98
C ALA A 190 11.15 -13.11 -2.23
N GLY A 191 11.18 -13.47 -3.52
CA GLY A 191 11.86 -14.67 -4.04
C GLY A 191 11.14 -15.99 -3.77
N GLY A 192 9.91 -15.93 -3.25
CA GLY A 192 9.09 -17.09 -2.88
C GLY A 192 7.61 -16.79 -3.07
N ALA A 193 6.76 -17.39 -2.26
CA ALA A 193 5.35 -17.04 -2.22
C ALA A 193 5.13 -15.62 -1.67
N CYS A 194 3.90 -15.12 -1.78
CA CYS A 194 3.52 -13.79 -1.31
C CYS A 194 2.18 -13.81 -0.56
N ILE A 195 1.44 -12.71 -0.53
CA ILE A 195 0.35 -12.49 0.43
C ILE A 195 -1.01 -12.91 -0.14
N THR A 196 -1.78 -13.66 0.65
CA THR A 196 -3.16 -14.05 0.29
C THR A 196 -4.14 -13.67 1.42
N ILE A 197 -4.96 -12.66 1.14
CA ILE A 197 -6.05 -12.18 2.00
C ILE A 197 -7.33 -12.86 1.54
N GLN A 198 -7.70 -13.96 2.19
CA GLN A 198 -8.83 -14.79 1.77
C GLN A 198 -9.91 -14.91 2.84
N TYR A 199 -11.15 -14.54 2.49
CA TYR A 199 -12.34 -14.61 3.35
C TYR A 199 -12.17 -13.94 4.72
N VAL A 200 -11.46 -12.82 4.76
CA VAL A 200 -11.19 -12.07 5.99
C VAL A 200 -11.54 -10.60 5.83
N THR A 201 -11.49 -9.86 6.93
CA THR A 201 -11.77 -8.43 6.94
C THR A 201 -10.80 -7.63 7.80
N ASN A 202 -10.74 -6.32 7.58
CA ASN A 202 -9.94 -5.39 8.36
C ASN A 202 -8.44 -5.73 8.29
N ILE A 203 -7.87 -5.57 7.10
CA ILE A 203 -6.44 -5.78 6.85
C ILE A 203 -5.80 -4.47 6.38
N ILE A 204 -4.65 -4.15 6.96
CA ILE A 204 -3.78 -3.06 6.49
C ILE A 204 -2.42 -3.67 6.13
N ILE A 205 -1.96 -3.44 4.90
CA ILE A 205 -0.59 -3.75 4.48
C ILE A 205 0.10 -2.43 4.17
N HIS A 206 1.10 -2.08 4.98
CA HIS A 206 1.70 -0.76 4.95
C HIS A 206 3.23 -0.79 5.00
N GLY A 207 3.86 -0.07 4.07
CA GLY A 207 5.28 0.28 4.18
C GLY A 207 6.26 -0.83 3.84
N ILE A 208 5.90 -1.83 3.03
CA ILE A 208 6.77 -2.98 2.70
C ILE A 208 7.05 -3.10 1.20
N ASN A 209 8.15 -3.77 0.86
CA ASN A 209 8.47 -4.14 -0.51
C ASN A 209 7.98 -5.56 -0.79
N ILE A 210 7.34 -5.80 -1.94
CA ILE A 210 6.86 -7.11 -2.34
C ILE A 210 7.25 -7.33 -3.81
N HIS A 211 8.15 -8.27 -4.07
CA HIS A 211 8.67 -8.47 -5.42
C HIS A 211 9.19 -9.88 -5.66
N ASP A 212 9.38 -10.26 -6.92
CA ASP A 212 9.89 -11.59 -7.29
C ASP A 212 9.03 -12.73 -6.70
N CYS A 213 7.73 -12.50 -6.59
CA CYS A 213 6.77 -13.52 -6.14
C CYS A 213 6.70 -14.65 -7.15
N ARG A 214 6.68 -15.88 -6.67
CA ARG A 214 6.72 -17.11 -7.48
C ARG A 214 5.48 -17.96 -7.22
N ARG A 215 5.14 -18.78 -8.21
CA ARG A 215 4.13 -19.82 -8.07
C ARG A 215 4.58 -20.84 -7.02
N THR A 216 3.76 -21.02 -5.99
CA THR A 216 3.96 -22.00 -4.93
C THR A 216 2.62 -22.66 -4.62
N GLY A 217 2.62 -23.90 -4.17
CA GLY A 217 1.41 -24.57 -3.72
C GLY A 217 1.65 -26.05 -3.51
N ASN A 218 0.58 -26.83 -3.63
CA ASN A 218 0.54 -28.27 -3.41
C ASN A 218 1.12 -28.64 -2.04
N ALA A 219 0.66 -27.93 -1.01
CA ALA A 219 1.13 -28.06 0.35
C ALA A 219 0.00 -27.80 1.36
N MET A 220 0.16 -28.33 2.56
CA MET A 220 -0.65 -27.94 3.70
C MET A 220 -0.20 -26.56 4.19
N VAL A 221 -1.15 -25.64 4.38
CA VAL A 221 -0.89 -24.28 4.83
C VAL A 221 -1.79 -23.94 6.01
N ARG A 222 -1.20 -23.44 7.11
CA ARG A 222 -1.97 -22.95 8.26
C ARG A 222 -2.57 -21.57 7.97
N SER A 223 -3.85 -21.40 8.30
CA SER A 223 -4.59 -20.14 8.13
C SER A 223 -5.08 -19.55 9.46
N SER A 224 -5.20 -20.35 10.52
CA SER A 224 -5.51 -19.92 11.89
C SER A 224 -4.82 -20.82 12.91
N PRO A 225 -4.84 -20.52 14.22
CA PRO A 225 -4.23 -21.40 15.23
C PRO A 225 -4.88 -22.79 15.24
N SER A 226 -6.16 -22.89 14.87
CA SER A 226 -6.94 -24.12 14.86
C SER A 226 -7.10 -24.78 13.48
N HIS A 227 -6.73 -24.10 12.39
CA HIS A 227 -7.00 -24.58 11.03
C HIS A 227 -5.79 -24.50 10.10
N TYR A 228 -5.53 -25.60 9.40
CA TYR A 228 -4.65 -25.70 8.24
C TYR A 228 -5.31 -26.58 7.19
N GLY A 229 -5.05 -26.32 5.91
CA GLY A 229 -5.70 -27.02 4.80
C GLY A 229 -4.80 -27.17 3.59
N TRP A 230 -5.18 -28.06 2.68
CA TRP A 230 -4.46 -28.26 1.43
C TRP A 230 -4.66 -27.07 0.49
N ARG A 231 -3.56 -26.51 -0.02
CA ARG A 231 -3.55 -25.44 -1.01
C ARG A 231 -3.02 -25.96 -2.34
N THR A 232 -3.77 -25.71 -3.41
CA THR A 232 -3.32 -25.94 -4.78
C THR A 232 -2.28 -24.89 -5.18
N MET A 233 -1.78 -24.99 -6.41
CA MET A 233 -0.88 -23.99 -6.98
C MET A 233 -1.52 -22.60 -6.97
N ALA A 234 -0.82 -21.64 -6.35
CA ALA A 234 -1.09 -20.22 -6.46
C ALA A 234 -0.34 -19.64 -7.66
N ASP A 235 -0.89 -18.56 -8.23
CA ASP A 235 -0.38 -17.95 -9.46
C ASP A 235 0.83 -17.04 -9.22
N GLY A 236 1.07 -16.66 -7.97
CA GLY A 236 2.25 -15.89 -7.57
C GLY A 236 2.03 -14.38 -7.66
N ASP A 237 0.83 -13.92 -7.34
CA ASP A 237 0.52 -12.50 -7.13
C ASP A 237 1.28 -11.93 -5.93
N ALA A 238 1.61 -10.63 -5.93
CA ALA A 238 2.15 -10.00 -4.72
C ALA A 238 1.11 -9.92 -3.59
N ILE A 239 -0.10 -9.45 -3.88
CA ILE A 239 -1.21 -9.40 -2.92
C ILE A 239 -2.48 -9.89 -3.61
N SER A 240 -2.97 -11.06 -3.21
CA SER A 240 -4.24 -11.62 -3.66
C SER A 240 -5.34 -11.38 -2.61
N ILE A 241 -6.44 -10.73 -3.00
CA ILE A 241 -7.60 -10.42 -2.16
C ILE A 241 -8.80 -11.21 -2.69
N PHE A 242 -9.27 -12.15 -1.88
CA PHE A 242 -10.30 -13.11 -2.26
C PHE A 242 -11.46 -13.05 -1.28
N GLY A 243 -12.65 -12.67 -1.76
CA GLY A 243 -13.87 -12.60 -0.95
C GLY A 243 -13.72 -11.84 0.38
N SER A 244 -12.93 -10.76 0.38
CA SER A 244 -12.53 -10.04 1.59
C SER A 244 -13.01 -8.59 1.57
N SER A 245 -13.12 -7.96 2.74
CA SER A 245 -13.61 -6.57 2.83
C SER A 245 -12.87 -5.71 3.85
N HIS A 246 -12.94 -4.38 3.70
CA HIS A 246 -12.25 -3.42 4.58
C HIS A 246 -10.74 -3.63 4.53
N ILE A 247 -10.16 -3.42 3.35
CA ILE A 247 -8.75 -3.66 3.06
C ILE A 247 -8.07 -2.34 2.68
N TRP A 248 -6.87 -2.11 3.22
CA TRP A 248 -6.06 -0.96 2.87
C TRP A 248 -4.62 -1.38 2.53
N ILE A 249 -4.23 -1.15 1.28
CA ILE A 249 -2.88 -1.40 0.77
C ILE A 249 -2.22 -0.04 0.57
N ASP A 250 -1.29 0.32 1.45
CA ASP A 250 -0.74 1.67 1.53
C ASP A 250 0.79 1.67 1.52
N HIS A 251 1.44 2.58 0.79
CA HIS A 251 2.90 2.74 0.90
C HIS A 251 3.71 1.47 0.66
N ASN A 252 3.31 0.63 -0.28
CA ASN A 252 4.09 -0.55 -0.66
C ASN A 252 4.82 -0.33 -1.99
N SER A 253 5.98 -0.94 -2.15
CA SER A 253 6.68 -1.03 -3.44
C SER A 253 6.44 -2.41 -4.02
N LEU A 254 5.82 -2.51 -5.20
CA LEU A 254 5.47 -3.78 -5.83
C LEU A 254 6.07 -3.91 -7.23
N SER A 255 6.69 -5.04 -7.54
CA SER A 255 7.31 -5.27 -8.86
C SER A 255 7.62 -6.74 -9.17
N ASN A 256 7.72 -7.08 -10.45
CA ASN A 256 8.30 -8.32 -10.96
C ASN A 256 7.75 -9.62 -10.32
N CYS A 257 6.44 -9.75 -10.23
CA CYS A 257 5.79 -10.97 -9.73
C CYS A 257 5.51 -11.96 -10.87
N ALA A 258 5.20 -13.22 -10.54
CA ALA A 258 4.93 -14.24 -11.54
C ALA A 258 3.62 -14.00 -12.32
N ASP A 259 2.59 -13.45 -11.66
CA ASP A 259 1.29 -13.16 -12.27
C ASP A 259 0.85 -11.71 -12.05
N GLY A 260 -0.03 -11.40 -11.09
CA GLY A 260 -0.49 -10.04 -10.75
C GLY A 260 0.38 -9.32 -9.70
N LEU A 261 0.25 -7.99 -9.56
CA LEU A 261 0.73 -7.31 -8.33
C LEU A 261 -0.37 -7.25 -7.27
N ILE A 262 -1.55 -6.74 -7.64
CA ILE A 262 -2.69 -6.66 -6.71
C ILE A 262 -3.96 -7.13 -7.40
N ASP A 263 -4.47 -8.26 -6.95
CA ASP A 263 -5.67 -8.89 -7.49
C ASP A 263 -6.78 -8.90 -6.45
N ALA A 264 -7.96 -8.38 -6.79
CA ALA A 264 -9.13 -8.39 -5.94
C ALA A 264 -10.31 -9.03 -6.67
N ILE A 265 -10.81 -10.15 -6.14
CA ILE A 265 -11.80 -10.99 -6.83
C ILE A 265 -12.85 -11.53 -5.86
N MET A 266 -13.86 -12.21 -6.40
CA MET A 266 -14.80 -13.04 -5.64
C MET A 266 -15.64 -12.27 -4.62
N GLY A 267 -16.17 -11.11 -5.02
CA GLY A 267 -17.01 -10.26 -4.20
C GLY A 267 -16.24 -9.38 -3.21
N SER A 268 -14.91 -9.27 -3.35
CA SER A 268 -14.12 -8.38 -2.51
C SER A 268 -14.56 -6.92 -2.66
N THR A 269 -14.62 -6.16 -1.57
CA THR A 269 -15.15 -4.79 -1.57
C THR A 269 -14.63 -3.94 -0.42
N ALA A 270 -14.95 -2.65 -0.38
CA ALA A 270 -14.44 -1.71 0.61
C ALA A 270 -12.90 -1.71 0.67
N ILE A 271 -12.26 -1.45 -0.49
CA ILE A 271 -10.80 -1.50 -0.65
C ILE A 271 -10.27 -0.10 -0.97
N THR A 272 -9.14 0.26 -0.37
CA THR A 272 -8.32 1.41 -0.78
C THR A 272 -6.90 0.95 -1.09
N ILE A 273 -6.38 1.35 -2.24
CA ILE A 273 -5.00 1.11 -2.69
C ILE A 273 -4.38 2.49 -2.86
N SER A 274 -3.46 2.86 -1.95
CA SER A 274 -2.92 4.21 -1.92
C SER A 274 -1.42 4.32 -1.73
N ASN A 275 -0.83 5.40 -2.25
CA ASN A 275 0.58 5.73 -2.04
C ASN A 275 1.57 4.60 -2.41
N ASN A 276 1.17 3.63 -3.23
CA ASN A 276 2.05 2.54 -3.64
C ASN A 276 2.91 2.98 -4.83
N TYR A 277 4.10 2.38 -4.94
CA TYR A 277 4.97 2.52 -6.10
C TYR A 277 5.01 1.19 -6.84
N LEU A 278 4.50 1.17 -8.08
CA LEU A 278 4.39 -0.05 -8.87
C LEU A 278 5.28 0.08 -10.09
N THR A 279 6.12 -0.92 -10.36
CA THR A 279 7.09 -0.90 -11.48
C THR A 279 7.32 -2.30 -12.05
N HIS A 280 7.96 -2.35 -13.23
CA HIS A 280 8.53 -3.57 -13.82
C HIS A 280 7.57 -4.76 -13.80
N HIS A 281 6.39 -4.60 -14.39
CA HIS A 281 5.35 -5.64 -14.32
C HIS A 281 4.35 -5.54 -15.47
N ASN A 282 3.92 -6.68 -15.99
CA ASN A 282 2.97 -6.70 -17.10
C ASN A 282 1.54 -6.45 -16.61
N GLU A 283 1.04 -7.35 -15.76
CA GLU A 283 -0.36 -7.41 -15.34
C GLU A 283 -0.50 -6.81 -13.93
N VAL A 284 -0.64 -5.49 -13.84
CA VAL A 284 -0.43 -4.78 -12.56
C VAL A 284 -1.55 -5.05 -11.55
N MET A 285 -2.80 -4.71 -11.89
CA MET A 285 -3.93 -4.85 -10.96
C MET A 285 -5.19 -5.39 -11.65
N LEU A 286 -5.69 -6.53 -11.18
CA LEU A 286 -6.96 -7.09 -11.62
C LEU A 286 -8.06 -6.87 -10.57
N MET A 287 -9.17 -6.27 -11.00
CA MET A 287 -10.34 -6.03 -10.14
C MET A 287 -11.54 -6.75 -10.72
N GLY A 288 -11.79 -7.95 -10.20
CA GLY A 288 -12.76 -8.94 -10.68
C GLY A 288 -12.14 -9.85 -11.74
N HIS A 289 -12.30 -11.17 -11.59
CA HIS A 289 -11.61 -12.18 -12.41
C HIS A 289 -12.37 -12.60 -13.67
N SER A 290 -13.71 -12.61 -13.63
CA SER A 290 -14.55 -13.18 -14.66
C SER A 290 -15.70 -12.26 -15.06
N ASP A 291 -15.95 -12.18 -16.37
CA ASP A 291 -17.06 -11.41 -16.94
C ASP A 291 -18.42 -12.00 -16.54
N SER A 292 -18.49 -13.30 -16.23
CA SER A 292 -19.72 -13.98 -15.80
C SER A 292 -19.95 -13.93 -14.28
N TYR A 293 -18.95 -13.52 -13.48
CA TYR A 293 -19.06 -13.48 -12.02
C TYR A 293 -19.73 -12.20 -11.54
N THR A 294 -21.05 -12.13 -11.73
CA THR A 294 -21.85 -10.92 -11.45
C THR A 294 -21.92 -10.50 -9.98
N ARG A 295 -21.49 -11.35 -9.03
CA ARG A 295 -21.36 -10.96 -7.61
C ARG A 295 -20.33 -9.85 -7.41
N ASP A 296 -19.36 -9.69 -8.32
CA ASP A 296 -18.38 -8.58 -8.27
C ASP A 296 -19.03 -7.20 -8.47
N LYS A 297 -20.33 -7.09 -8.78
CA LYS A 297 -21.06 -5.81 -8.78
C LYS A 297 -21.02 -5.08 -7.43
N VAL A 298 -20.82 -5.80 -6.33
CA VAL A 298 -20.66 -5.19 -4.99
C VAL A 298 -19.28 -4.56 -4.78
N MET A 299 -18.30 -4.86 -5.65
CA MET A 299 -16.93 -4.41 -5.50
C MET A 299 -16.84 -2.89 -5.57
N GLN A 300 -16.18 -2.31 -4.58
CA GLN A 300 -15.91 -0.88 -4.49
C GLN A 300 -14.45 -0.66 -4.10
N VAL A 301 -13.68 -0.03 -5.00
CA VAL A 301 -12.24 0.17 -4.82
C VAL A 301 -11.85 1.61 -5.09
N THR A 302 -11.08 2.20 -4.18
CA THR A 302 -10.43 3.51 -4.37
C THR A 302 -8.95 3.28 -4.67
N ILE A 303 -8.46 3.84 -5.76
CA ILE A 303 -7.06 3.79 -6.19
C ILE A 303 -6.57 5.23 -6.20
N ALA A 304 -5.76 5.61 -5.21
CA ALA A 304 -5.41 7.00 -4.97
C ALA A 304 -3.94 7.24 -4.67
N TYR A 305 -3.35 8.29 -5.23
CA TYR A 305 -1.97 8.72 -4.91
C TYR A 305 -0.88 7.66 -5.19
N ASN A 306 -1.17 6.65 -6.01
CA ASN A 306 -0.16 5.69 -6.43
C ASN A 306 0.69 6.30 -7.54
N HIS A 307 1.95 5.85 -7.63
CA HIS A 307 2.80 6.11 -8.77
C HIS A 307 2.97 4.83 -9.58
N PHE A 308 2.41 4.85 -10.79
CA PHE A 308 2.62 3.84 -11.82
C PHE A 308 3.88 4.20 -12.62
N GLY A 309 4.97 3.56 -12.21
CA GLY A 309 6.33 3.85 -12.64
C GLY A 309 6.76 3.06 -13.87
N GLU A 310 8.08 3.03 -14.09
CA GLU A 310 8.70 2.41 -15.26
C GLU A 310 8.42 0.90 -15.40
N GLY A 311 8.55 0.39 -16.61
CA GLY A 311 8.44 -1.04 -16.90
C GLY A 311 7.02 -1.63 -16.76
N LEU A 312 5.99 -0.80 -16.58
CA LEU A 312 4.60 -1.25 -16.54
C LEU A 312 4.01 -1.40 -17.95
N ILE A 313 3.22 -2.46 -18.18
CA ILE A 313 2.59 -2.70 -19.48
C ILE A 313 1.11 -2.32 -19.49
N GLN A 314 0.32 -2.84 -18.54
CA GLN A 314 -1.15 -2.69 -18.54
C GLN A 314 -1.82 -2.91 -17.17
N ARG A 315 -3.16 -2.78 -17.11
CA ARG A 315 -4.01 -3.10 -15.95
C ARG A 315 -3.78 -2.21 -14.72
N MET A 316 -3.85 -0.89 -14.87
CA MET A 316 -3.65 0.08 -13.79
C MET A 316 -4.90 0.95 -13.49
N PRO A 317 -6.08 0.39 -13.16
CA PRO A 317 -6.43 -1.03 -13.03
C PRO A 317 -7.05 -1.64 -14.31
N ARG A 318 -7.27 -2.97 -14.31
CA ARG A 318 -8.27 -3.63 -15.16
C ARG A 318 -9.48 -4.05 -14.34
N CYS A 319 -10.66 -3.53 -14.69
CA CYS A 319 -11.87 -3.61 -13.87
C CYS A 319 -12.99 -4.44 -14.51
N ARG A 320 -13.81 -5.07 -13.66
CA ARG A 320 -15.08 -5.72 -14.06
C ARG A 320 -16.19 -5.43 -13.06
N HIS A 321 -17.42 -5.27 -13.56
CA HIS A 321 -18.68 -5.10 -12.82
C HIS A 321 -18.78 -3.90 -11.85
N GLY A 322 -17.93 -3.85 -10.82
CA GLY A 322 -18.01 -2.97 -9.67
C GLY A 322 -17.78 -1.48 -9.96
N TYR A 323 -17.52 -0.74 -8.89
CA TYR A 323 -17.29 0.70 -8.91
C TYR A 323 -15.85 1.04 -8.50
N PHE A 324 -15.17 1.80 -9.35
CA PHE A 324 -13.76 2.11 -9.22
C PHE A 324 -13.54 3.63 -9.24
N HIS A 325 -13.01 4.16 -8.13
CA HIS A 325 -12.58 5.55 -8.05
C HIS A 325 -11.07 5.63 -8.24
N VAL A 326 -10.63 6.15 -9.38
CA VAL A 326 -9.22 6.29 -9.73
C VAL A 326 -8.86 7.77 -9.65
N VAL A 327 -8.11 8.17 -8.64
CA VAL A 327 -8.01 9.59 -8.27
C VAL A 327 -6.60 10.02 -7.88
N ASN A 328 -6.11 11.11 -8.48
CA ASN A 328 -4.80 11.69 -8.19
C ASN A 328 -3.61 10.71 -8.21
N ASN A 329 -3.61 9.74 -9.12
CA ASN A 329 -2.45 8.87 -9.37
C ASN A 329 -1.55 9.47 -10.46
N ASP A 330 -0.24 9.20 -10.38
CA ASP A 330 0.74 9.59 -11.40
C ASP A 330 1.09 8.40 -12.28
N TYR A 331 0.70 8.48 -13.55
CA TYR A 331 0.99 7.48 -14.57
C TYR A 331 2.13 8.00 -15.44
N THR A 332 3.32 7.50 -15.18
CA THR A 332 4.52 7.91 -15.91
C THR A 332 4.86 6.98 -17.07
N HIS A 333 4.44 5.71 -16.99
CA HIS A 333 4.69 4.72 -18.02
C HIS A 333 3.52 3.74 -18.14
N TRP A 334 3.25 3.35 -19.39
CA TRP A 334 2.54 2.14 -19.77
C TRP A 334 2.98 1.76 -21.18
N VAL A 335 2.82 0.50 -21.57
CA VAL A 335 3.16 0.05 -22.92
C VAL A 335 1.89 -0.17 -23.76
N MET A 336 0.82 -0.70 -23.17
CA MET A 336 -0.39 -1.06 -23.91
C MET A 336 -1.60 -0.18 -23.57
N TYR A 337 -1.94 -0.03 -22.30
CA TYR A 337 -2.96 0.90 -21.80
C TYR A 337 -2.78 1.12 -20.29
N ALA A 338 -3.33 2.21 -19.75
CA ALA A 338 -3.32 2.43 -18.30
C ALA A 338 -4.56 1.81 -17.65
N ILE A 339 -5.75 2.30 -17.97
CA ILE A 339 -7.01 1.91 -17.34
C ILE A 339 -7.83 1.05 -18.30
N GLY A 340 -8.32 -0.10 -17.86
CA GLY A 340 -9.10 -0.99 -18.73
C GLY A 340 -10.21 -1.73 -18.02
N GLY A 341 -10.98 -2.50 -18.78
CA GLY A 341 -12.04 -3.31 -18.22
C GLY A 341 -12.91 -4.05 -19.22
N SER A 342 -13.69 -4.97 -18.69
CA SER A 342 -14.71 -5.77 -19.37
C SER A 342 -15.92 -5.96 -18.47
N ALA A 343 -17.07 -6.39 -19.00
CA ALA A 343 -18.30 -6.60 -18.23
C ALA A 343 -18.79 -5.37 -17.43
N ASN A 344 -18.89 -4.21 -18.10
CA ASN A 344 -19.57 -3.00 -17.62
C ASN A 344 -19.15 -2.49 -16.21
N PRO A 345 -17.84 -2.27 -15.94
CA PRO A 345 -17.43 -1.60 -14.70
C PRO A 345 -17.77 -0.12 -14.76
N THR A 346 -18.04 0.48 -13.60
CA THR A 346 -18.12 1.94 -13.47
C THR A 346 -16.75 2.48 -13.07
N ILE A 347 -16.14 3.29 -13.92
CA ILE A 347 -14.81 3.88 -13.69
C ILE A 347 -14.94 5.39 -13.62
N ASN A 348 -14.52 5.95 -12.49
CA ASN A 348 -14.46 7.38 -12.23
C ASN A 348 -13.00 7.82 -12.12
N SER A 349 -12.42 8.32 -13.20
CA SER A 349 -11.09 8.91 -13.24
C SER A 349 -11.16 10.40 -12.90
N GLN A 350 -10.45 10.83 -11.85
CA GLN A 350 -10.44 12.23 -11.43
C GLN A 350 -9.05 12.73 -11.04
N GLY A 351 -8.63 13.87 -11.62
CA GLY A 351 -7.40 14.57 -11.21
C GLY A 351 -6.12 13.75 -11.33
N ASN A 352 -6.09 12.69 -12.12
CA ASN A 352 -4.89 11.90 -12.38
C ASN A 352 -3.96 12.63 -13.36
N ARG A 353 -2.69 12.21 -13.40
CA ARG A 353 -1.71 12.68 -14.39
C ARG A 353 -1.30 11.52 -15.28
N PHE A 354 -1.44 11.67 -16.59
CA PHE A 354 -1.13 10.64 -17.58
C PHE A 354 -0.05 11.14 -18.55
N LEU A 355 1.16 10.61 -18.43
CA LEU A 355 2.24 10.84 -19.40
C LEU A 355 2.30 9.68 -20.38
N ALA A 356 1.74 9.86 -21.58
CA ALA A 356 1.75 8.80 -22.57
C ALA A 356 3.17 8.44 -23.03
N PRO A 357 3.41 7.15 -23.36
CA PRO A 357 4.68 6.73 -23.96
C PRO A 357 4.89 7.38 -25.33
N ALA A 358 6.12 7.33 -25.85
CA ALA A 358 6.44 7.86 -27.17
C ALA A 358 5.65 7.17 -28.31
N ASN A 359 5.34 5.87 -28.14
CA ASN A 359 4.62 5.07 -29.13
C ASN A 359 3.25 5.71 -29.49
N PRO A 360 3.01 6.07 -30.77
CA PRO A 360 1.75 6.68 -31.20
C PRO A 360 0.53 5.76 -31.06
N PHE A 361 0.73 4.44 -30.99
CA PHE A 361 -0.36 3.47 -30.83
C PHE A 361 -0.76 3.21 -29.37
N ALA A 362 -0.05 3.82 -28.41
CA ALA A 362 -0.28 3.65 -26.97
C ALA A 362 -0.70 4.96 -26.28
N LYS A 363 -1.30 5.90 -27.04
CA LYS A 363 -1.75 7.20 -26.52
C LYS A 363 -3.08 7.13 -25.78
N GLU A 364 -3.93 6.17 -26.12
CA GLU A 364 -5.20 6.00 -25.42
C GLU A 364 -4.95 5.42 -24.02
N VAL A 365 -5.37 6.16 -22.99
CA VAL A 365 -5.32 5.73 -21.58
C VAL A 365 -6.20 4.51 -21.35
N THR A 366 -7.33 4.45 -22.06
CA THR A 366 -8.42 3.51 -21.84
C THR A 366 -8.41 2.30 -22.77
N LYS A 367 -8.70 1.10 -22.25
CA LYS A 367 -8.91 -0.11 -23.08
C LYS A 367 -10.15 -0.91 -22.67
N ARG A 368 -11.10 -1.06 -23.59
CA ARG A 368 -12.25 -1.96 -23.44
C ARG A 368 -11.86 -3.33 -23.97
N VAL A 369 -12.09 -4.37 -23.17
CA VAL A 369 -11.72 -5.75 -23.50
C VAL A 369 -12.98 -6.55 -23.77
N GLY A 370 -12.99 -7.33 -24.87
CA GLY A 370 -14.04 -8.32 -25.15
C GLY A 370 -15.44 -7.78 -25.49
N SER A 371 -15.60 -6.47 -25.69
CA SER A 371 -16.90 -5.88 -26.08
C SER A 371 -17.04 -5.75 -27.59
N TRP A 372 -18.21 -6.11 -28.13
CA TRP A 372 -18.54 -5.81 -29.52
C TRP A 372 -18.66 -4.29 -29.74
N GLN A 373 -18.47 -3.83 -30.99
CA GLN A 373 -18.55 -2.40 -31.30
C GLN A 373 -19.93 -1.85 -30.89
N GLY A 374 -19.94 -0.93 -29.92
CA GLY A 374 -21.16 -0.25 -29.47
C GLY A 374 -21.60 -0.60 -28.05
N GLU A 375 -21.43 -1.84 -27.59
CA GLU A 375 -21.89 -2.27 -26.25
C GLU A 375 -21.21 -1.50 -25.12
N TRP A 376 -19.92 -1.20 -25.25
CA TRP A 376 -19.20 -0.48 -24.22
C TRP A 376 -19.63 0.99 -24.11
N LYS A 377 -20.38 1.54 -25.07
CA LYS A 377 -20.81 2.95 -25.04
C LYS A 377 -21.76 3.24 -23.88
N GLN A 378 -22.49 2.23 -23.39
CA GLN A 378 -23.31 2.35 -22.18
C GLN A 378 -22.52 2.24 -20.88
N TRP A 379 -21.25 1.81 -20.92
CA TRP A 379 -20.43 1.66 -19.72
C TRP A 379 -19.99 3.02 -19.20
N ASN A 380 -20.16 3.24 -17.90
CA ASN A 380 -19.94 4.53 -17.27
C ASN A 380 -18.46 4.78 -16.97
N TRP A 381 -17.72 5.28 -17.96
CA TRP A 381 -16.30 5.61 -17.85
C TRP A 381 -16.11 7.11 -17.99
N ARG A 382 -15.76 7.74 -16.88
CA ARG A 382 -15.63 9.19 -16.76
C ARG A 382 -14.18 9.57 -16.53
N SER A 383 -13.80 10.71 -17.11
CA SER A 383 -12.56 11.43 -16.81
C SER A 383 -12.88 12.91 -16.54
N GLN A 384 -12.39 13.43 -15.40
CA GLN A 384 -12.61 14.81 -14.94
C GLN A 384 -11.34 15.39 -14.30
N GLY A 385 -10.86 16.53 -14.80
CA GLY A 385 -9.69 17.22 -14.23
C GLY A 385 -8.37 16.47 -14.39
N ASP A 386 -8.35 15.37 -15.16
CA ASP A 386 -7.14 14.63 -15.48
C ASP A 386 -6.21 15.45 -16.39
N LEU A 387 -4.90 15.39 -16.14
CA LEU A 387 -3.87 16.00 -16.96
C LEU A 387 -3.35 14.98 -17.97
N MET A 388 -3.51 15.29 -19.25
CA MET A 388 -3.06 14.45 -20.36
C MET A 388 -1.78 15.04 -20.97
N LEU A 389 -0.69 14.28 -20.96
CA LEU A 389 0.62 14.71 -21.48
C LEU A 389 1.07 13.79 -22.61
N ASN A 390 1.91 14.33 -23.49
CA ASN A 390 2.48 13.61 -24.65
C ASN A 390 1.42 12.97 -25.57
N GLY A 391 0.29 13.66 -25.78
CA GLY A 391 -0.80 13.18 -26.62
C GLY A 391 -1.70 12.12 -25.98
N ALA A 392 -1.56 11.86 -24.67
CA ALA A 392 -2.50 11.01 -23.95
C ALA A 392 -3.95 11.48 -24.15
N TYR A 393 -4.89 10.53 -24.18
CA TYR A 393 -6.31 10.88 -24.15
C TYR A 393 -7.14 9.77 -23.50
N PHE A 394 -8.31 10.16 -22.98
CA PHE A 394 -9.26 9.25 -22.35
C PHE A 394 -10.56 9.26 -23.15
N THR A 395 -10.92 8.13 -23.74
CA THR A 395 -12.21 7.96 -24.41
C THR A 395 -13.27 7.75 -23.33
N LYS A 396 -14.25 8.65 -23.21
CA LYS A 396 -15.33 8.57 -22.20
C LYS A 396 -16.52 7.78 -22.74
N SER A 397 -17.38 7.27 -21.87
CA SER A 397 -18.62 6.58 -22.23
C SER A 397 -19.66 6.61 -21.10
N GLY A 398 -20.88 6.22 -21.43
CA GLY A 398 -22.01 6.17 -20.51
C GLY A 398 -22.75 7.50 -20.39
N ALA A 399 -23.90 7.44 -19.71
CA ALA A 399 -24.80 8.58 -19.49
C ALA A 399 -25.01 8.87 -17.99
N ALA A 400 -24.23 8.23 -17.11
CA ALA A 400 -24.32 8.46 -15.67
C ALA A 400 -24.11 9.93 -15.30
N THR A 401 -24.99 10.44 -14.45
CA THR A 401 -24.92 11.82 -13.98
C THR A 401 -23.80 11.98 -12.95
N PRO A 402 -23.29 13.21 -12.70
CA PRO A 402 -22.31 13.44 -11.64
C PRO A 402 -22.73 12.86 -10.27
N ALA A 403 -24.03 12.85 -9.96
CA ALA A 403 -24.58 12.29 -8.73
C ALA A 403 -24.38 10.76 -8.63
N SER A 404 -24.39 10.02 -9.75
CA SER A 404 -24.11 8.58 -9.78
C SER A 404 -22.70 8.23 -9.30
N TYR A 405 -21.79 9.21 -9.33
CA TYR A 405 -20.40 9.08 -8.88
C TYR A 405 -20.18 9.56 -7.43
N ALA A 406 -21.22 10.07 -6.76
CA ALA A 406 -21.13 10.55 -5.38
C ALA A 406 -20.82 9.45 -4.36
N ARG A 407 -20.96 8.16 -4.72
CA ARG A 407 -20.57 7.03 -3.85
C ARG A 407 -19.11 7.07 -3.42
N ALA A 408 -18.25 7.74 -4.18
CA ALA A 408 -16.84 7.93 -3.86
C ALA A 408 -16.53 9.12 -2.93
N SER A 409 -17.56 9.79 -2.38
CA SER A 409 -17.52 11.14 -1.77
C SER A 409 -16.57 11.37 -0.60
N SER A 410 -15.91 10.35 -0.04
CA SER A 410 -14.92 10.54 1.03
C SER A 410 -13.61 11.17 0.54
N LEU A 411 -13.38 11.30 -0.77
CA LEU A 411 -12.20 11.96 -1.32
C LEU A 411 -12.56 12.89 -2.48
N GLY A 412 -12.40 14.20 -2.29
CA GLY A 412 -12.42 15.17 -3.38
C GLY A 412 -11.08 15.14 -4.14
N ALA A 413 -11.15 15.12 -5.46
CA ALA A 413 -9.95 15.15 -6.30
C ALA A 413 -9.20 16.49 -6.18
N LYS A 414 -7.89 16.43 -5.96
CA LYS A 414 -6.97 17.57 -6.04
C LYS A 414 -6.67 17.93 -7.51
N PRO A 415 -6.20 19.14 -7.81
CA PRO A 415 -5.75 19.49 -9.16
C PRO A 415 -4.66 18.54 -9.67
N SER A 416 -4.76 18.11 -10.93
CA SER A 416 -3.80 17.17 -11.54
C SER A 416 -2.38 17.74 -11.68
N SER A 417 -2.23 19.07 -11.65
CA SER A 417 -0.93 19.76 -11.69
C SER A 417 -0.04 19.50 -10.48
N VAL A 418 -0.61 19.15 -9.32
CA VAL A 418 0.15 18.87 -8.10
C VAL A 418 0.36 17.37 -7.85
N VAL A 419 -0.14 16.50 -8.73
CA VAL A 419 -0.09 15.03 -8.55
C VAL A 419 1.33 14.52 -8.34
N SER A 420 2.30 14.96 -9.15
CA SER A 420 3.69 14.51 -8.98
C SER A 420 4.29 14.88 -7.62
N MET A 421 3.80 15.95 -6.97
CA MET A 421 4.16 16.27 -5.57
C MET A 421 3.41 15.37 -4.58
N LEU A 422 2.11 15.15 -4.80
CA LEU A 422 1.27 14.30 -3.93
C LEU A 422 1.75 12.84 -3.90
N THR A 423 2.36 12.35 -4.98
CA THR A 423 2.85 10.98 -5.12
C THR A 423 4.37 10.85 -5.00
N TYR A 424 5.08 11.94 -4.70
CA TYR A 424 6.56 11.97 -4.64
C TYR A 424 7.14 10.94 -3.65
N SER A 425 6.44 10.71 -2.53
CA SER A 425 6.87 9.74 -1.51
C SER A 425 6.17 8.39 -1.60
N SER A 426 5.56 8.06 -2.75
CA SER A 426 4.94 6.76 -2.97
C SER A 426 5.94 5.60 -2.85
N GLY A 427 5.43 4.42 -2.55
CA GLY A 427 6.21 3.21 -2.31
C GLY A 427 6.52 2.97 -0.84
N ALA A 428 7.25 1.87 -0.61
CA ALA A 428 7.79 1.51 0.70
C ALA A 428 8.60 2.67 1.28
N LEU A 429 8.28 3.01 2.51
CA LEU A 429 8.89 4.12 3.22
C LEU A 429 10.36 3.80 3.46
N LYS A 430 11.23 4.40 2.64
CA LYS A 430 12.67 4.22 2.81
C LYS A 430 13.05 4.78 4.17
N CYS A 431 13.51 3.91 5.07
CA CYS A 431 14.27 4.34 6.23
C CYS A 431 15.64 4.81 5.72
N ARG A 432 15.68 5.95 5.01
CA ARG A 432 16.94 6.61 4.72
C ARG A 432 17.47 7.11 6.05
N ILE A 433 18.33 6.30 6.66
CA ILE A 433 19.55 6.86 7.18
C ILE A 433 20.18 7.57 6.01
N VAL A 434 19.97 8.89 5.91
CA VAL A 434 21.00 9.74 5.33
C VAL A 434 22.14 9.68 6.35
N LEU A 435 22.82 8.52 6.40
CA LEU A 435 24.25 8.56 6.43
C LEU A 435 24.54 9.18 5.07
N MET A 436 25.05 10.41 5.06
CA MET A 436 26.04 10.68 4.04
C MET A 436 27.05 9.56 4.23
N ASP A 437 26.97 8.56 3.37
CA ASP A 437 28.09 7.66 3.16
C ASP A 437 29.20 8.59 2.70
N ASP A 438 30.29 8.70 3.47
CA ASP A 438 31.44 9.55 3.15
C ASP A 438 32.01 9.23 1.74
N ARG A 439 31.51 8.17 1.08
CA ARG A 439 31.83 7.77 -0.29
C ARG A 439 30.82 8.18 -1.38
N LYS A 440 29.75 8.92 -1.06
CA LYS A 440 28.73 9.36 -2.04
C LYS A 440 28.44 10.86 -2.05
N GLU A 441 29.22 11.67 -1.32
CA GLU A 441 29.11 13.14 -1.35
C GLU A 441 29.20 13.70 -2.77
N THR A 442 30.08 13.13 -3.61
CA THR A 442 30.29 13.55 -5.00
C THR A 442 29.03 13.39 -5.86
N GLN A 443 28.27 12.30 -5.69
CA GLN A 443 27.03 12.06 -6.46
C GLN A 443 25.90 12.98 -6.01
N ALA A 444 25.79 13.26 -4.70
CA ALA A 444 24.80 14.21 -4.19
C ALA A 444 25.10 15.64 -4.69
N ILE A 445 26.39 15.99 -4.79
CA ILE A 445 26.85 17.28 -5.31
C ILE A 445 26.66 17.40 -6.81
N GLU A 446 26.75 16.35 -7.62
CA GLU A 446 26.48 16.44 -9.07
C GLU A 446 25.02 16.73 -9.40
N GLU A 447 24.08 16.33 -8.54
CA GLU A 447 22.64 16.52 -8.76
C GLU A 447 22.16 17.92 -8.34
N LEU A 448 22.80 18.55 -7.34
CA LEU A 448 22.41 19.87 -6.83
C LEU A 448 22.52 21.00 -7.89
N PRO A 449 23.60 21.09 -8.72
CA PRO A 449 23.68 22.02 -9.83
C PRO A 449 22.57 21.87 -10.86
N LYS A 450 22.12 20.64 -11.13
CA LYS A 450 21.01 20.39 -12.07
C LYS A 450 19.70 20.97 -11.53
N ALA A 451 19.44 20.78 -10.23
CA ALA A 451 18.28 21.35 -9.55
C ALA A 451 18.33 22.89 -9.46
N ILE A 452 19.50 23.45 -9.12
CA ILE A 452 19.72 24.90 -9.04
C ILE A 452 19.60 25.57 -10.43
N ALA A 453 20.09 24.91 -11.49
CA ALA A 453 19.96 25.40 -12.87
C ALA A 453 18.50 25.42 -13.34
N PHE A 454 17.67 24.49 -12.85
CA PHE A 454 16.23 24.48 -13.13
C PHE A 454 15.50 25.62 -12.41
N LYS A 455 15.79 25.83 -11.12
CA LYS A 455 15.32 27.00 -10.37
C LYS A 455 16.26 27.27 -9.18
N PRO A 456 16.89 28.45 -9.10
CA PRO A 456 17.69 28.80 -7.94
C PRO A 456 16.77 28.98 -6.73
N ASP A 457 16.99 28.15 -5.71
CA ASP A 457 16.26 28.15 -4.45
C ASP A 457 17.23 28.34 -3.29
N LEU A 458 16.82 29.13 -2.29
CA LEU A 458 17.64 29.47 -1.13
C LEU A 458 18.14 28.22 -0.39
N GLN A 459 17.27 27.21 -0.23
CA GLN A 459 17.62 25.98 0.48
C GLN A 459 18.57 25.10 -0.34
N LEU A 460 18.41 25.05 -1.66
CA LEU A 460 19.32 24.31 -2.54
C LEU A 460 20.70 24.95 -2.61
N LEU A 461 20.78 26.29 -2.68
CA LEU A 461 22.04 27.03 -2.64
C LEU A 461 22.73 26.88 -1.29
N HIS A 462 22.00 27.00 -0.19
CA HIS A 462 22.54 26.75 1.16
C HIS A 462 23.04 25.31 1.32
N LEU A 463 22.28 24.33 0.83
CA LEU A 463 22.64 22.93 0.90
C LEU A 463 23.92 22.63 0.11
N ARG A 464 24.03 23.12 -1.14
CA ARG A 464 25.24 22.97 -1.95
C ARG A 464 26.45 23.66 -1.31
N ALA A 465 26.26 24.84 -0.73
CA ALA A 465 27.31 25.53 0.03
C ALA A 465 27.78 24.70 1.24
N ALA A 466 26.86 24.07 1.97
CA ALA A 466 27.19 23.25 3.14
C ALA A 466 28.00 22.00 2.75
N PHE A 467 27.66 21.38 1.62
CA PHE A 467 28.42 20.26 1.05
C PHE A 467 29.84 20.67 0.62
N PHE A 468 29.99 21.74 -0.15
CA PHE A 468 31.33 22.21 -0.54
C PHE A 468 32.17 22.61 0.68
N ALA A 469 31.54 23.21 1.70
CA ALA A 469 32.22 23.53 2.95
C ALA A 469 32.69 22.28 3.73
N SER A 470 31.92 21.18 3.73
CA SER A 470 32.34 19.93 4.39
C SER A 470 33.48 19.24 3.64
N MET A 471 33.51 19.34 2.31
CA MET A 471 34.58 18.80 1.45
C MET A 471 35.84 19.69 1.38
N ARG A 472 35.87 20.81 2.11
CA ARG A 472 36.94 21.83 2.06
C ARG A 472 37.13 22.46 0.66
N GLU A 473 36.09 22.46 -0.15
CA GLU A 473 36.04 23.14 -1.45
C GLU A 473 35.43 24.55 -1.32
N THR A 474 35.55 25.37 -2.36
CA THR A 474 35.08 26.77 -2.32
C THR A 474 33.55 26.87 -2.35
N SER A 475 32.93 27.20 -1.22
CA SER A 475 31.48 27.38 -1.08
C SER A 475 30.99 28.83 -0.99
N ILE A 476 31.91 29.80 -1.09
CA ILE A 476 31.64 31.24 -0.90
C ILE A 476 30.61 31.76 -1.91
N ARG A 477 30.72 31.37 -3.18
CA ARG A 477 29.81 31.84 -4.24
C ARG A 477 28.36 31.42 -4.01
N ASP A 478 28.15 30.22 -3.47
CA ASP A 478 26.81 29.70 -3.19
C ASP A 478 26.21 30.37 -1.95
N CYS A 479 27.04 30.65 -0.94
CA CYS A 479 26.62 31.47 0.20
C CYS A 479 26.24 32.88 -0.23
N GLU A 480 27.00 33.53 -1.11
CA GLU A 480 26.70 34.86 -1.64
C GLU A 480 25.42 34.86 -2.49
N ALA A 481 25.24 33.85 -3.36
CA ALA A 481 24.02 33.69 -4.13
C ALA A 481 22.79 33.47 -3.23
N ALA A 482 22.92 32.68 -2.16
CA ALA A 482 21.86 32.48 -1.17
C ALA A 482 21.55 33.77 -0.38
N LEU A 483 22.57 34.52 0.05
CA LEU A 483 22.37 35.79 0.76
C LEU A 483 21.84 36.91 -0.14
N ASN A 484 22.04 36.82 -1.46
CA ASN A 484 21.37 37.70 -2.42
C ASN A 484 19.87 37.40 -2.55
N LEU A 485 19.44 36.15 -2.33
CA LEU A 485 18.03 35.77 -2.30
C LEU A 485 17.37 36.11 -0.95
N ASP A 486 18.09 35.90 0.16
CA ASP A 486 17.65 36.29 1.49
C ASP A 486 18.86 36.75 2.35
N PRO A 487 19.07 38.06 2.49
CA PRO A 487 20.17 38.63 3.28
C PRO A 487 20.09 38.31 4.78
N CYS A 488 18.93 37.87 5.28
CA CYS A 488 18.67 37.61 6.70
C CYS A 488 18.70 36.10 7.05
N HIS A 489 19.04 35.23 6.09
CA HIS A 489 19.08 33.79 6.31
C HIS A 489 20.20 33.38 7.29
N LYS A 490 19.83 33.21 8.56
CA LYS A 490 20.76 33.00 9.69
C LYS A 490 21.76 31.87 9.48
N ASP A 491 21.34 30.78 8.85
CA ASP A 491 22.20 29.60 8.67
C ASP A 491 23.22 29.82 7.55
N THR A 492 22.84 30.56 6.48
CA THR A 492 23.78 30.93 5.42
C THR A 492 24.78 31.96 5.91
N ILE A 493 24.36 32.93 6.74
CA ILE A 493 25.27 33.90 7.36
C ILE A 493 26.32 33.17 8.22
N LYS A 494 25.89 32.24 9.07
CA LYS A 494 26.81 31.43 9.88
C LYS A 494 27.80 30.64 9.03
N LEU A 495 27.31 29.98 7.97
CA LEU A 495 28.15 29.21 7.07
C LEU A 495 29.14 30.10 6.31
N TYR A 496 28.70 31.26 5.82
CA TYR A 496 29.53 32.24 5.13
C TYR A 496 30.68 32.74 6.01
N HIS A 497 30.41 33.06 7.27
CA HIS A 497 31.46 33.45 8.23
C HIS A 497 32.42 32.30 8.53
N LYS A 498 31.89 31.08 8.73
CA LYS A 498 32.71 29.88 8.98
C LYS A 498 33.69 29.58 7.84
N VAL A 499 33.26 29.77 6.59
CA VAL A 499 34.09 29.51 5.39
C VAL A 499 35.10 30.65 5.13
N ARG A 500 34.88 31.86 5.67
CA ARG A 500 35.81 33.00 5.55
C ARG A 500 36.94 33.00 6.60
N GLU A 501 36.89 32.17 7.63
CA GLU A 501 37.94 32.12 8.65
C GLU A 501 39.28 31.56 8.10
N PRO A 502 40.45 32.13 8.49
CA PRO A 502 41.75 31.78 7.89
C PRO A 502 42.22 30.34 8.11
N SER A 503 41.63 29.61 9.05
CA SER A 503 42.00 28.23 9.42
C SER A 503 41.68 27.18 8.34
N HIS A 504 40.91 27.54 7.30
CA HIS A 504 40.57 26.64 6.19
C HIS A 504 41.40 26.83 4.90
N ARG A 505 42.39 27.74 4.89
CA ARG A 505 43.32 27.89 3.75
C ARG A 505 44.68 27.24 4.06
N GLN A 506 44.79 25.94 3.82
CA GLN A 506 46.09 25.31 3.55
C GLN A 506 46.03 24.54 2.22
N THR A 507 46.59 25.21 1.20
CA THR A 507 47.32 24.71 0.03
C THR A 507 46.80 23.47 -0.71
N HIS A 508 46.28 23.67 -1.92
CA HIS A 508 46.87 23.11 -3.14
C HIS A 508 46.42 23.93 -4.36
N LEU A 509 47.38 24.42 -5.16
CA LEU A 509 47.13 24.99 -6.49
C LEU A 509 46.59 23.89 -7.42
N PRO A 510 45.56 24.15 -8.24
CA PRO A 510 45.29 23.33 -9.41
C PRO A 510 46.05 23.89 -10.62
N SER A 511 47.03 23.13 -11.12
CA SER A 511 47.34 23.14 -12.54
C SER A 511 46.33 22.24 -13.26
N TYR A 512 45.98 22.66 -14.48
CA TYR A 512 45.19 21.97 -15.51
C TYR A 512 43.71 22.38 -15.69
N LEU A 513 43.56 23.14 -16.79
CA LEU A 513 42.52 23.04 -17.84
C LEU A 513 41.13 23.63 -17.58
N TYR A 514 41.01 24.93 -17.90
CA TYR A 514 39.82 25.45 -18.61
C TYR A 514 40.14 25.54 -20.10
N PRO A 515 39.28 25.04 -21.01
CA PRO A 515 39.19 25.61 -22.36
C PRO A 515 38.28 26.84 -22.32
N LYS A 516 38.80 27.93 -22.90
CA LYS A 516 38.10 29.19 -23.14
C LYS A 516 36.91 28.98 -24.07
N LEU A 517 35.80 29.63 -23.75
CA LEU A 517 34.73 29.98 -24.68
C LEU A 517 35.28 30.84 -25.83
N ARG A 518 35.07 30.36 -27.06
CA ARG A 518 34.76 31.17 -28.25
C ARG A 518 33.69 30.45 -29.04
#